data_AF-A0A0Q7MV88-F1
#
_entry.id   AF-A0A0Q7MV88-F1
#
_cell.length_a   1.000
_cell.length_b   1.000
_cell.length_c   1.000
_cell.angle_alpha   90.00
_cell.angle_beta   90.00
_cell.angle_gamma   90.00
#
_symmetry.space_group_name_H-M   'P 1'
#
loop_
_entity.id
_entity.type
_entity.pdbx_description
1 polymer ?
#
loop_
_entity_poly.entity_id
_entity_poly.type
_entity_poly.pdbx_seq_one_letter_code
_entity_poly.pdbx_strand_id
1 'polypeptide(L)'
;MWRALDQDGFVLDVLFQSRRNTKVVKRQSAAERVVHDGHRAGAIVASIRAMAQRSPVRMERTDVGRVLQDVLFLMRKELHSRGLQFVTDMTTGPVHVLGDRAQL
;
A
#
# COMPACT_ATOMS: atom_id res chain seq x y z
N MET A 1 -38.43 -3.43 32.27
CA MET A 1 -37.29 -2.88 31.50
C MET A 1 -37.15 -3.72 30.23
N TRP A 2 -37.79 -3.31 29.13
CA TRP A 2 -37.83 -4.07 27.87
C TRP A 2 -36.67 -3.64 26.97
N ARG A 3 -35.71 -4.52 26.71
CA ARG A 3 -34.60 -4.31 25.76
C ARG A 3 -35.06 -4.83 24.40
N ALA A 4 -34.93 -4.02 23.34
CA ALA A 4 -35.39 -4.41 22.00
C ALA A 4 -34.57 -5.61 21.49
N LEU A 5 -35.24 -6.77 21.43
CA LEU A 5 -34.75 -8.03 20.89
C LEU A 5 -35.31 -8.18 19.47
N ASP A 6 -34.52 -8.68 18.54
CA ASP A 6 -35.03 -9.10 17.24
C ASP A 6 -35.74 -10.47 17.32
N GLN A 7 -36.26 -10.93 16.19
CA GLN A 7 -37.03 -12.18 16.03
C GLN A 7 -36.23 -13.45 16.37
N ASP A 8 -34.91 -13.34 16.42
CA ASP A 8 -33.98 -14.43 16.69
C ASP A 8 -33.41 -14.37 18.13
N GLY A 9 -33.94 -13.45 18.96
CA GLY A 9 -33.53 -13.28 20.35
C GLY A 9 -32.22 -12.52 20.54
N PHE A 10 -31.72 -11.82 19.52
CA PHE A 10 -30.52 -10.99 19.64
C PHE A 10 -30.87 -9.56 20.05
N VAL A 11 -30.08 -9.01 20.97
CA VAL A 11 -30.25 -7.63 21.43
C VAL A 11 -29.81 -6.68 20.31
N LEU A 12 -30.73 -5.84 19.81
CA LEU A 12 -30.49 -4.92 18.70
C LEU A 12 -29.31 -3.96 18.93
N ASP A 13 -29.03 -3.61 20.19
CA ASP A 13 -27.86 -2.79 20.58
C ASP A 13 -26.52 -3.48 20.23
N VAL A 14 -26.43 -4.81 20.35
CA VAL A 14 -25.21 -5.58 20.04
C VAL A 14 -24.91 -5.56 18.54
N LEU A 15 -25.93 -5.73 17.69
CA LEU A 15 -25.79 -5.66 16.23
C LEU A 15 -25.41 -4.24 15.76
N PHE A 16 -25.95 -3.22 16.42
CA PHE A 16 -25.64 -1.83 16.09
C PHE A 16 -24.22 -1.42 16.53
N GLN A 17 -23.74 -1.90 17.69
CA GLN A 17 -22.37 -1.66 18.13
C GLN A 17 -21.34 -2.41 17.26
N SER A 18 -21.62 -3.66 16.87
CA SER A 18 -20.74 -4.44 16.01
C SER A 18 -20.57 -3.80 14.62
N ARG A 19 -21.68 -3.36 13.98
CA ARG A 19 -21.61 -2.64 12.68
C ARG A 19 -20.89 -1.29 12.78
N ARG A 20 -20.97 -0.58 13.90
CA ARG A 20 -20.23 0.67 14.12
C ARG A 20 -18.73 0.42 14.26
N ASN A 21 -18.33 -0.62 14.99
CA ASN A 21 -16.94 -0.99 15.18
C ASN A 21 -16.26 -1.39 13.86
N THR A 22 -16.91 -2.21 13.02
CA THR A 22 -16.36 -2.60 11.71
C THR A 22 -16.18 -1.43 10.75
N LYS A 23 -17.06 -0.42 10.78
CA LYS A 23 -16.95 0.77 9.93
C LYS A 23 -15.73 1.62 10.31
N VAL A 24 -15.44 1.77 11.60
CA VAL A 24 -14.28 2.52 12.07
C VAL A 24 -12.99 1.83 11.67
N VAL A 25 -12.88 0.51 11.88
CA VAL A 25 -11.69 -0.28 11.48
C VAL A 25 -11.47 -0.24 9.96
N LYS A 26 -12.54 -0.38 9.15
CA LYS A 26 -12.43 -0.26 7.69
C LYS A 26 -11.98 1.13 7.24
N ARG A 27 -12.45 2.20 7.89
CA ARG A 27 -12.01 3.57 7.60
C ARG A 27 -10.55 3.80 7.98
N GLN A 28 -10.13 3.30 9.14
CA GLN A 28 -8.76 3.41 9.61
C GLN A 28 -7.79 2.70 8.64
N SER A 29 -8.09 1.46 8.27
CA SER A 29 -7.26 0.73 7.29
C SER A 29 -7.26 1.38 5.91
N ALA A 30 -8.35 2.05 5.49
CA ALA A 30 -8.38 2.79 4.24
C ALA A 30 -7.50 4.05 4.30
N ALA A 31 -7.54 4.78 5.41
CA ALA A 31 -6.68 5.94 5.63
C ALA A 31 -5.20 5.53 5.65
N GLU A 32 -4.85 4.45 6.33
CA GLU A 32 -3.49 3.89 6.36
C GLU A 32 -2.99 3.53 4.95
N ARG A 33 -3.84 2.89 4.13
CA ARG A 33 -3.51 2.61 2.73
C ARG A 33 -3.25 3.88 1.93
N VAL A 34 -4.09 4.91 2.08
CA VAL A 34 -3.91 6.19 1.38
C VAL A 34 -2.61 6.88 1.79
N VAL A 35 -2.28 6.91 3.08
CA VAL A 35 -1.03 7.50 3.58
C VAL A 35 0.17 6.73 3.03
N HIS A 36 0.15 5.40 3.10
CA HIS A 36 1.20 4.55 2.55
C HIS A 36 1.39 4.77 1.05
N ASP A 37 0.30 4.81 0.28
CA ASP A 37 0.33 5.03 -1.17
C ASP A 37 0.80 6.45 -1.50
N GLY A 38 0.48 7.45 -0.67
CA GLY A 38 0.97 8.82 -0.79
C GLY A 38 2.49 8.92 -0.58
N HIS A 39 3.02 8.29 0.45
CA HIS A 39 4.48 8.22 0.67
C HIS A 39 5.20 7.52 -0.47
N ARG A 40 4.64 6.41 -0.96
CA ARG A 40 5.16 5.69 -2.12
C ARG A 40 5.15 6.56 -3.38
N ALA A 41 4.04 7.22 -3.69
CA ALA A 41 3.94 8.11 -4.86
C ALA A 41 4.96 9.25 -4.77
N GLY A 42 5.13 9.83 -3.58
CA GLY A 42 6.14 10.87 -3.34
C GLY A 42 7.56 10.37 -3.63
N ALA A 43 7.92 9.16 -3.19
CA ALA A 43 9.22 8.57 -3.45
C ALA A 43 9.47 8.32 -4.95
N ILE A 44 8.46 7.85 -5.69
CA ILE A 44 8.53 7.65 -7.15
C ILE A 44 8.76 8.99 -7.86
N VAL A 45 8.00 10.03 -7.51
CA VAL A 45 8.15 11.37 -8.10
C VAL A 45 9.54 11.95 -7.81
N ALA A 46 10.05 11.76 -6.59
CA ALA A 46 11.40 12.20 -6.23
C ALA A 46 12.48 11.50 -7.07
N SER A 47 12.36 10.18 -7.25
CA SER A 47 13.25 9.40 -8.11
C SER A 47 13.23 9.88 -9.57
N ILE A 48 12.04 10.02 -10.17
CA ILE A 48 11.88 10.54 -11.54
C ILE A 48 12.52 11.92 -11.69
N ARG A 49 12.32 12.79 -10.70
CA ARG A 49 12.92 14.13 -10.69
C ARG A 49 14.45 14.07 -10.64
N ALA A 50 15.02 13.22 -9.78
CA ALA A 50 16.47 13.05 -9.66
C ALA A 50 17.09 12.57 -10.97
N MET A 51 16.45 11.60 -11.64
CA MET A 51 16.87 11.15 -12.97
C MET A 51 16.79 12.26 -14.01
N ALA A 52 15.65 12.95 -14.10
CA ALA A 52 15.42 14.01 -15.09
C ALA A 52 16.39 15.19 -14.93
N GLN A 53 16.76 15.51 -13.68
CA GLN A 53 17.70 16.57 -13.36
C GLN A 53 19.17 16.14 -13.50
N ARG A 54 19.44 14.87 -13.85
CA ARG A 54 20.80 14.29 -13.82
C ARG A 54 21.51 14.59 -12.50
N SER A 55 20.77 14.46 -11.41
CA SER A 55 21.34 14.65 -10.08
C SER A 55 22.55 13.73 -9.90
N PRO A 56 23.57 14.14 -9.12
CA PRO A 56 24.70 13.27 -8.81
C PRO A 56 24.22 11.93 -8.27
N VAL A 57 24.87 10.84 -8.70
CA VAL A 57 24.56 9.48 -8.23
C VAL A 57 24.77 9.42 -6.72
N ARG A 58 23.71 9.05 -5.99
CA ARG A 58 23.72 8.87 -4.54
C ARG A 58 23.75 7.38 -4.22
N MET A 59 24.96 6.84 -4.06
CA MET A 59 25.14 5.45 -3.63
C MET A 59 24.66 5.30 -2.18
N GLU A 60 23.56 4.57 -1.98
CA GLU A 60 22.98 4.31 -0.67
C GLU A 60 22.61 2.84 -0.53
N ARG A 61 22.36 2.41 0.72
CA ARG A 61 21.88 1.05 0.98
C ARG A 61 20.40 0.97 0.60
N THR A 62 20.13 0.41 -0.57
CA THR A 62 18.82 0.39 -1.20
C THR A 62 18.17 -0.99 -1.08
N ASP A 63 16.94 -1.03 -0.59
CA ASP A 63 16.09 -2.23 -0.59
C ASP A 63 15.51 -2.46 -2.00
N VAL A 64 15.97 -3.52 -2.66
CA VAL A 64 15.55 -3.91 -4.01
C VAL A 64 14.08 -4.31 -4.04
N GLY A 65 13.58 -4.98 -3.00
CA GLY A 65 12.18 -5.36 -2.91
C GLY A 65 11.27 -4.13 -2.93
N ARG A 66 11.71 -3.04 -2.29
CA ARG A 66 10.97 -1.77 -2.29
C ARG A 66 11.04 -1.05 -3.65
N VAL A 67 12.15 -1.14 -4.37
CA VAL A 67 12.28 -0.58 -5.73
C VAL A 67 11.39 -1.34 -6.71
N LEU A 68 11.47 -2.67 -6.74
CA LEU A 68 10.64 -3.53 -7.59
C LEU A 68 9.15 -3.26 -7.37
N GLN A 69 8.76 -3.17 -6.11
CA GLN A 69 7.42 -2.79 -5.70
C GLN A 69 6.97 -1.46 -6.32
N ASP A 70 7.82 -0.42 -6.34
CA ASP A 70 7.51 0.90 -6.90
C ASP A 70 7.32 0.84 -8.42
N VAL A 71 8.17 0.10 -9.11
CA VAL A 71 8.05 -0.15 -10.55
C VAL A 71 6.74 -0.88 -10.87
N LEU A 72 6.42 -1.94 -10.13
CA LEU A 72 5.17 -2.69 -10.33
C LEU A 72 3.93 -1.84 -10.05
N PHE A 73 3.99 -0.95 -9.06
CA PHE A 73 2.91 0.00 -8.81
C PHE A 73 2.71 0.95 -9.99
N LEU A 74 3.79 1.49 -10.56
CA LEU A 74 3.74 2.35 -11.74
C LEU A 74 3.19 1.61 -12.97
N MET A 75 3.63 0.38 -13.17
CA MET A 75 3.20 -0.46 -14.30
C MET A 75 1.80 -1.06 -14.13
N ARG A 76 1.22 -1.04 -12.92
CA ARG A 76 -0.06 -1.72 -12.62
C ARG A 76 -1.17 -1.39 -13.61
N LYS A 77 -1.33 -0.10 -13.97
CA LYS A 77 -2.37 0.32 -14.92
C LYS A 77 -2.16 -0.31 -16.30
N GLU A 78 -0.91 -0.33 -16.76
CA GLU A 78 -0.53 -0.87 -18.08
C GLU A 78 -0.58 -2.40 -18.12
N LEU A 79 -0.16 -3.06 -17.04
CA LEU A 79 -0.29 -4.50 -16.89
C LEU A 79 -1.76 -4.91 -16.89
N HIS A 80 -2.61 -4.18 -16.16
CA HIS A 80 -4.03 -4.46 -16.08
C HIS A 80 -4.76 -4.19 -17.41
N SER A 81 -4.44 -3.10 -18.11
CA SER A 81 -5.06 -2.79 -19.42
C SER A 81 -4.74 -3.85 -20.48
N ARG A 82 -3.61 -4.54 -20.35
CA ARG A 82 -3.19 -5.65 -21.22
C ARG A 82 -3.66 -7.03 -20.73
N GLY A 83 -4.39 -7.10 -19.63
CA GLY A 83 -4.84 -8.37 -19.04
C GLY A 83 -3.70 -9.22 -18.48
N LEU A 84 -2.53 -8.62 -18.20
CA LEU A 84 -1.36 -9.32 -17.70
C LEU A 84 -1.37 -9.39 -16.17
N GLN A 85 -1.10 -10.58 -15.64
CA GLN A 85 -0.85 -10.78 -14.22
C GLN A 85 0.65 -10.85 -13.97
N PHE A 86 1.08 -10.27 -12.85
CA PHE A 86 2.49 -10.29 -12.44
C PHE A 86 2.59 -11.04 -11.11
N VAL A 87 3.40 -12.09 -11.09
CA VAL A 87 3.67 -12.89 -9.89
C VAL A 87 5.10 -12.61 -9.49
N THR A 88 5.29 -12.01 -8.33
CA THR A 88 6.60 -11.82 -7.73
C THR A 88 6.80 -12.81 -6.60
N ASP A 89 7.79 -13.69 -6.76
CA ASP A 89 8.34 -14.46 -5.66
C ASP A 89 9.50 -13.66 -5.06
N MET A 90 9.23 -12.98 -3.95
CA MET A 90 10.23 -12.20 -3.22
C MET A 90 10.57 -12.93 -1.94
N THR A 91 11.87 -12.96 -1.61
CA THR A 91 12.34 -13.46 -0.32
C THR A 91 11.68 -12.68 0.82
N THR A 92 11.37 -13.36 1.92
CA THR A 92 10.68 -12.76 3.07
C THR A 92 11.49 -11.65 3.75
N GLY A 93 12.81 -11.56 3.50
CA GLY A 93 13.71 -10.55 4.04
C GLY A 93 14.11 -9.48 3.01
N PRO A 94 14.46 -8.27 3.48
CA PRO A 94 14.89 -7.17 2.61
C PRO A 94 16.27 -7.44 2.00
N VAL A 95 16.33 -7.49 0.67
CA VAL A 95 17.58 -7.59 -0.07
C VAL A 95 18.14 -6.19 -0.29
N HIS A 96 19.27 -5.90 0.35
CA HIS A 96 19.91 -4.60 0.27
C HIS A 96 21.11 -4.65 -0.68
N VAL A 97 21.18 -3.67 -1.57
CA VAL A 97 22.33 -3.43 -2.44
C VAL A 97 22.87 -2.02 -2.21
N LEU A 98 24.16 -1.81 -2.48
CA LEU A 98 24.70 -0.45 -2.55
C LEU A 98 24.42 0.08 -3.95
N GLY A 99 23.52 1.07 -4.06
CA GLY A 99 23.15 1.64 -5.34
C GLY A 99 22.20 2.82 -5.20
N ASP A 100 22.16 3.64 -6.24
CA ASP A 100 21.27 4.79 -6.31
C ASP A 100 19.84 4.32 -6.58
N ARG A 101 18.92 4.64 -5.67
CA ARG A 101 17.52 4.26 -5.76
C ARG A 101 16.81 4.79 -7.00
N ALA A 102 17.22 5.94 -7.52
CA ALA A 102 16.60 6.51 -8.71
C ALA A 102 17.06 5.82 -10.00
N GLN A 103 18.25 5.20 -9.99
CA GLN A 103 18.83 4.52 -11.14
C GLN A 103 18.62 2.99 -11.15
N LEU A 104 18.29 2.41 -10.00
CA LEU A 104 17.89 1.00 -9.84
C LEU A 104 16.39 0.81 -10.09
#